data_AF-A0AA37L5B4-F1
#
_entry.id   AF-A0AA37L5B4-F1
#
_cell.length_a   1.000
_cell.length_b   1.000
_cell.length_c   1.000
_cell.angle_alpha   90.00
_cell.angle_beta   90.00
_cell.angle_gamma   90.00
#
_symmetry.space_group_name_H-M   'P 1'
#
loop_
_entity.id
_entity.type
_entity.pdbx_description
1 polymer ?
#
loop_
_entity_poly.entity_id
_entity_poly.type
_entity_poly.pdbx_seq_one_letter_code
_entity_poly.pdbx_strand_id
1 'polypeptide(L)'
;MSSSSSPSPGTPLLRPPSAHTFWIAGNWTSILGGTVFTHFAHYQYLARVRTPNPNPLKNARFWALAGGGWMLSYLGIITGIAVAQAKVNHYRDPETHSLYSDDP
;
A
#
# COMPACT_ATOMS: atom_id res chain seq x y z
N MET A 1 31.21 18.09 1.06
CA MET A 1 30.51 19.29 1.56
C MET A 1 29.05 19.11 1.16
N SER A 2 28.19 18.68 2.09
CA SER A 2 26.76 18.59 1.82
C SER A 2 26.16 19.99 2.02
N SER A 3 25.72 20.60 0.92
CA SER A 3 25.09 21.91 0.95
C SER A 3 23.67 21.77 1.48
N SER A 4 23.47 22.04 2.76
CA SER A 4 22.13 22.21 3.34
C SER A 4 21.49 23.46 2.73
N SER A 5 20.65 23.29 1.71
CA SER A 5 19.77 24.33 1.21
C SER A 5 18.71 24.61 2.27
N SER A 6 18.88 25.72 2.99
CA SER A 6 17.82 26.22 3.87
C SER A 6 16.57 26.54 3.03
N PRO A 7 15.38 26.11 3.47
CA PRO A 7 14.15 26.39 2.74
C PRO A 7 13.93 27.89 2.58
N SER A 8 13.51 28.30 1.38
CA SER A 8 13.31 29.70 1.03
C SER A 8 12.27 30.33 1.98
N PRO A 9 12.50 31.55 2.49
CA PRO A 9 11.59 32.19 3.46
C PRO A 9 10.23 32.47 2.79
N GLY A 10 9.30 31.53 2.95
CA GLY A 10 7.98 31.57 2.32
C GLY A 10 7.43 30.22 1.86
N THR A 11 8.25 29.15 1.80
CA THR A 11 7.72 27.79 1.54
C THR A 11 7.27 27.15 2.85
N PRO A 12 5.98 26.79 3.02
CA PRO A 12 5.53 26.11 4.22
C PRO A 12 6.23 24.74 4.32
N LEU A 13 6.80 24.47 5.50
CA LEU A 13 7.47 23.20 5.79
C LEU A 13 6.45 22.04 5.69
N LEU A 14 6.91 20.92 5.14
CA LEU A 14 6.13 19.69 5.04
C LEU A 14 5.97 19.05 6.43
N ARG A 15 4.80 18.45 6.68
CA ARG A 15 4.61 17.66 7.89
C ARG A 15 5.32 16.31 7.76
N PRO A 16 6.03 15.83 8.80
CA PRO A 16 6.64 14.50 8.77
C PRO A 16 5.60 13.40 8.52
N PRO A 17 6.01 12.25 7.93
CA PRO A 17 5.12 11.11 7.77
C PRO A 17 4.55 10.65 9.11
N SER A 18 3.28 10.24 9.12
CA SER A 18 2.65 9.73 10.35
C SER A 18 3.28 8.40 10.80
N ALA A 19 3.14 8.06 12.09
CA ALA A 19 3.58 6.77 12.63
C ALA A 19 3.03 5.57 11.83
N HIS A 20 1.79 5.67 11.37
CA HIS A 20 1.17 4.65 10.50
C HIS A 20 1.90 4.51 9.16
N THR A 21 2.34 5.62 8.56
CA THR A 21 3.08 5.62 7.29
C THR A 21 4.45 4.96 7.45
N PHE A 22 5.15 5.25 8.56
CA PHE A 22 6.39 4.55 8.90
C PHE A 22 6.17 3.06 9.13
N TRP A 23 5.09 2.69 9.82
CA TRP A 23 4.76 1.29 10.06
C TRP A 23 4.49 0.53 8.77
N ILE A 24 3.70 1.09 7.83
CA ILE A 24 3.47 0.49 6.51
C ILE A 24 4.79 0.31 5.76
N ALA A 25 5.59 1.37 5.67
CA ALA A 25 6.87 1.33 4.95
C ALA A 25 7.85 0.32 5.56
N GLY A 26 7.80 0.08 6.87
CA GLY A 26 8.62 -0.91 7.56
C GLY A 26 8.12 -2.35 7.47
N ASN A 27 6.82 -2.57 7.26
CA ASN A 27 6.18 -3.90 7.30
C ASN A 27 5.57 -4.34 5.96
N TRP A 28 5.91 -3.67 4.87
CA TRP A 28 5.27 -3.86 3.56
C TRP A 28 5.33 -5.31 3.05
N THR A 29 6.42 -6.04 3.32
CA THR A 29 6.56 -7.45 2.95
C THR A 29 5.53 -8.33 3.66
N SER A 30 5.30 -8.09 4.94
CA SER A 30 4.28 -8.77 5.75
C SER A 30 2.88 -8.45 5.27
N ILE A 31 2.62 -7.19 4.87
CA ILE A 31 1.33 -6.78 4.29
C ILE A 31 1.07 -7.55 2.99
N LEU A 32 2.05 -7.63 2.08
CA LEU A 32 1.93 -8.41 0.84
C LEU A 32 1.73 -9.90 1.13
N GLY A 33 2.54 -10.49 2.02
CA GLY A 33 2.43 -11.89 2.41
C GLY A 33 1.06 -12.23 2.99
N GLY A 34 0.57 -11.41 3.93
CA GLY A 34 -0.76 -11.55 4.52
C GLY A 34 -1.88 -11.39 3.49
N THR A 35 -1.71 -10.52 2.50
CA THR A 35 -2.67 -10.33 1.41
C THR A 35 -2.76 -11.57 0.53
N VAL A 36 -1.62 -12.12 0.10
CA VAL A 36 -1.57 -13.34 -0.71
C VAL A 36 -2.17 -14.52 0.05
N PHE A 37 -1.85 -14.66 1.34
CA PHE A 37 -2.43 -15.70 2.20
C PHE A 37 -3.96 -15.56 2.31
N THR A 38 -4.45 -14.34 2.54
CA THR A 38 -5.90 -14.07 2.64
C THR A 38 -6.60 -14.34 1.31
N HIS A 39 -5.97 -13.99 0.18
CA HIS A 39 -6.47 -14.29 -1.15
C HIS A 39 -6.63 -15.80 -1.35
N PHE A 40 -5.58 -16.57 -1.05
CA PHE A 40 -5.63 -18.02 -1.13
C PHE A 40 -6.72 -18.61 -0.22
N ALA A 41 -6.78 -18.19 1.04
CA ALA A 41 -7.79 -18.64 2.00
C ALA A 41 -9.21 -18.31 1.53
N HIS A 42 -9.43 -17.14 0.93
CA HIS A 42 -10.72 -16.75 0.38
C HIS A 42 -11.14 -17.66 -0.78
N TYR A 43 -10.25 -17.96 -1.73
CA TYR A 43 -10.57 -18.89 -2.83
C TYR A 43 -10.84 -20.31 -2.33
N GLN A 44 -10.06 -20.79 -1.35
CA GLN A 44 -10.30 -22.09 -0.72
C GLN A 44 -11.67 -22.13 -0.02
N TYR A 45 -12.04 -21.06 0.69
CA TYR A 45 -13.35 -20.94 1.32
C TYR A 45 -14.47 -20.95 0.27
N LEU A 46 -14.35 -20.16 -0.79
CA LEU A 46 -15.33 -20.11 -1.87
C LEU A 46 -15.49 -21.48 -2.55
N ALA A 47 -14.41 -22.20 -2.79
CA ALA A 47 -14.45 -23.53 -3.40
C ALA A 47 -15.10 -24.59 -2.51
N ARG A 48 -15.00 -24.44 -1.17
CA ARG A 48 -15.64 -25.35 -0.20
C ARG A 48 -17.13 -25.06 -0.02
N VAL A 49 -17.51 -23.77 0.04
CA VAL A 49 -18.88 -23.35 0.35
C VAL A 49 -19.77 -23.29 -0.88
N ARG A 50 -19.22 -22.92 -2.04
CA ARG A 50 -19.92 -23.07 -3.32
C ARG A 50 -19.53 -24.40 -3.93
N THR A 51 -20.50 -25.29 -4.07
CA THR A 51 -20.46 -26.35 -5.09
C THR A 51 -20.58 -25.66 -6.44
N PRO A 52 -19.49 -25.44 -7.19
CA PRO A 52 -19.57 -24.66 -8.43
C PRO A 52 -20.41 -25.44 -9.42
N ASN A 53 -21.35 -24.77 -10.10
CA ASN A 53 -22.08 -25.44 -11.18
C ASN A 53 -21.04 -25.94 -12.20
N PRO A 54 -21.13 -27.20 -12.69
CA PRO A 54 -20.18 -27.71 -13.67
C PRO A 54 -20.16 -26.87 -14.97
N ASN A 55 -21.18 -26.07 -15.24
CA ASN A 55 -21.19 -25.12 -16.35
C ASN A 55 -20.41 -23.83 -16.00
N PRO A 56 -19.25 -23.59 -16.64
CA PRO A 56 -18.39 -22.44 -16.33
C PRO A 56 -19.04 -21.09 -16.68
N LEU A 57 -19.92 -21.03 -17.69
CA LEU A 57 -20.60 -19.80 -18.10
C LEU A 57 -21.57 -19.29 -17.04
N LYS A 58 -22.22 -20.20 -16.29
CA LYS A 58 -23.12 -19.83 -15.20
C LYS A 58 -22.38 -19.26 -13.98
N ASN A 59 -21.10 -19.61 -13.83
CA ASN A 59 -20.25 -19.11 -12.75
C ASN A 59 -19.41 -17.90 -13.16
N ALA A 60 -19.32 -17.58 -14.46
CA ALA A 60 -18.41 -16.58 -15.00
C ALA A 60 -18.60 -15.21 -14.35
N ARG A 61 -19.84 -14.74 -14.20
CA ARG A 61 -20.12 -13.43 -13.56
C ARG A 61 -19.63 -13.37 -12.11
N PHE A 62 -19.77 -14.46 -11.36
CA PHE A 62 -19.29 -14.50 -9.98
C PHE A 62 -17.78 -14.47 -9.91
N TRP A 63 -17.09 -15.30 -10.71
CA TRP A 63 -15.63 -15.35 -10.70
C TRP A 63 -15.02 -14.06 -11.27
N ALA A 64 -15.69 -13.40 -12.21
CA ALA A 64 -15.31 -12.08 -12.69
C ALA A 64 -15.41 -11.03 -11.58
N LEU A 65 -16.47 -11.03 -10.76
CA LEU A 65 -16.61 -10.12 -9.62
C LEU A 65 -15.60 -10.45 -8.51
N ALA A 66 -15.42 -11.73 -8.17
CA ALA A 66 -14.46 -12.15 -7.15
C ALA A 66 -13.02 -11.81 -7.57
N GLY A 67 -12.64 -12.13 -8.81
CA GLY A 67 -11.33 -11.79 -9.36
C GLY A 67 -11.13 -10.28 -9.51
N GLY A 68 -12.14 -9.56 -9.99
CA GLY A 68 -12.10 -8.10 -10.11
C GLY A 68 -11.95 -7.40 -8.76
N GLY A 69 -12.65 -7.88 -7.73
CA GLY A 69 -12.50 -7.37 -6.36
C GLY A 69 -11.08 -7.52 -5.84
N TRP A 70 -10.46 -8.69 -6.04
CA TRP A 70 -9.07 -8.92 -5.65
C TRP A 70 -8.06 -8.08 -6.43
N MET A 71 -8.29 -7.86 -7.73
CA MET A 71 -7.44 -6.99 -8.54
C MET A 71 -7.42 -5.57 -7.96
N LEU A 72 -8.59 -5.01 -7.63
CA LEU A 72 -8.70 -3.70 -7.01
C LEU A 72 -8.04 -3.65 -5.63
N SER A 73 -8.19 -4.71 -4.82
CA SER A 73 -7.53 -4.81 -3.51
C SER A 73 -6.00 -4.77 -3.65
N TYR A 74 -5.42 -5.56 -4.56
CA TYR A 74 -3.97 -5.54 -4.80
C TYR A 74 -3.48 -4.18 -5.26
N LEU A 75 -4.19 -3.55 -6.20
CA LEU A 75 -3.81 -2.23 -6.70
C LEU A 75 -3.81 -1.20 -5.56
N GLY A 76 -4.82 -1.21 -4.69
CA GLY A 76 -4.89 -0.34 -3.53
C GLY A 76 -3.74 -0.58 -2.53
N ILE A 77 -3.45 -1.85 -2.23
CA ILE A 77 -2.38 -2.22 -1.29
C ILE A 77 -1.01 -1.81 -1.83
N ILE A 78 -0.70 -2.12 -3.09
CA ILE A 78 0.57 -1.78 -3.73
C ILE A 78 0.72 -0.25 -3.79
N THR A 79 -0.34 0.48 -4.17
CA THR A 79 -0.32 1.94 -4.20
C THR A 79 -0.07 2.52 -2.82
N GLY A 80 -0.75 2.02 -1.78
CA GLY A 80 -0.57 2.47 -0.40
C GLY A 80 0.86 2.25 0.10
N ILE A 81 1.42 1.08 -0.19
CA ILE A 81 2.83 0.75 0.13
C ILE A 81 3.78 1.70 -0.60
N ALA A 82 3.60 1.88 -1.91
CA ALA A 82 4.47 2.73 -2.73
C ALA A 82 4.46 4.18 -2.23
N VAL A 83 3.27 4.73 -1.92
CA VAL A 83 3.12 6.07 -1.36
C VAL A 83 3.78 6.17 0.02
N ALA A 84 3.62 5.16 0.88
CA ALA A 84 4.24 5.16 2.21
C ALA A 84 5.77 5.11 2.11
N GLN A 85 6.31 4.24 1.24
CA GLN A 85 7.74 4.16 0.97
C GLN A 85 8.28 5.47 0.40
N ALA A 86 7.61 6.07 -0.58
CA ALA A 86 8.01 7.35 -1.15
C ALA A 86 8.05 8.47 -0.09
N LYS A 87 7.02 8.58 0.76
CA LYS A 87 6.98 9.57 1.85
C LYS A 87 8.09 9.36 2.87
N VAL A 88 8.34 8.12 3.27
CA VAL A 88 9.39 7.80 4.25
C VAL A 88 10.78 7.99 3.66
N ASN A 89 11.00 7.63 2.40
CA ASN A 89 12.28 7.82 1.72
C ASN A 89 12.57 9.32 1.52
N HIS A 90 11.59 10.11 1.08
CA HIS A 90 11.73 11.56 0.96
C HIS A 90 11.96 12.22 2.33
N TYR A 91 11.32 11.73 3.39
CA TYR A 91 11.62 12.25 4.73
C TYR A 91 13.04 11.90 5.20
N ARG A 92 13.55 10.70 4.89
CA ARG A 92 14.87 10.22 5.35
C ARG A 92 16.04 10.68 4.49
N ASP A 93 15.78 11.19 3.30
CA ASP A 93 16.81 11.62 2.37
C ASP A 93 17.45 12.93 2.87
N PRO A 94 18.78 12.97 3.08
CA PRO A 94 19.47 14.15 3.60
C PRO A 94 19.30 15.40 2.73
N GLU A 95 19.04 15.26 1.44
CA GLU A 95 18.84 16.39 0.51
C GLU A 95 17.43 17.00 0.60
N THR A 96 16.46 16.27 1.15
CA THR A 96 15.04 16.69 1.23
C THR A 96 14.48 16.74 2.64
N HIS A 97 15.21 16.23 3.64
CA HIS A 97 14.83 16.26 5.06
C HIS A 97 14.67 17.70 5.59
N SER A 98 15.46 18.67 5.10
CA SER A 98 15.38 20.08 5.53
C SER A 98 14.04 20.77 5.18
N LEU A 99 13.22 20.13 4.33
CA LEU A 99 11.91 20.62 3.93
C LEU A 99 10.81 20.31 4.96
N TYR A 100 11.11 19.53 6.00
CA TYR A 100 10.14 19.11 7.00
C TYR A 100 10.25 19.94 8.29
N SER A 101 9.11 20.17 8.94
CA SER A 101 9.05 20.80 10.27
C SER A 101 9.23 19.74 11.36
N ASP A 102 10.10 20.04 12.33
CA ASP A 102 10.32 19.22 13.53
C ASP A 102 9.28 19.48 14.64
N ASP A 103 8.33 20.39 14.43
CA ASP A 103 7.30 20.71 15.42
C ASP A 103 6.19 19.61 15.50
N PRO A 104 5.83 19.16 16.72
CA PRO A 104 4.88 18.07 16.95
C PRO A 104 3.42 18.35 16.52
#